data_AF-A0A9X8VKN4-F1
#
_entry.id   AF-A0A9X8VKN4-F1
#
_cell.length_a   1.000
_cell.length_b   1.000
_cell.length_c   1.000
_cell.angle_alpha   90.00
_cell.angle_beta   90.00
_cell.angle_gamma   90.00
#
_symmetry.space_group_name_H-M   'P 1'
#
loop_
_entity.id
_entity.type
_entity.pdbx_description
1 polymer ?
#
loop_
_entity_poly.entity_id
_entity_poly.type
_entity_poly.pdbx_seq_one_letter_code
_entity_poly.pdbx_strand_id
1 'polypeptide(L)' 'LVHTLNGSGLAVGRTLVAVLENYQQADGRIQVPEVLRPYMGGLEYIG' A
#
# COMPACT_ATOMS: atom_id res chain seq x y z
N LEU A 1 -9.53 -2.75 -37.74
CA LEU A 1 -9.83 -2.01 -36.50
C LEU A 1 -9.04 -2.65 -35.36
N VAL A 2 -8.55 -1.86 -34.39
CA VAL A 2 -7.96 -2.38 -33.14
C VAL A 2 -8.91 -2.14 -31.98
N HIS A 3 -8.73 -2.91 -30.91
CA HIS A 3 -9.40 -2.70 -29.63
C HIS A 3 -8.42 -2.11 -28.62
N THR A 4 -8.88 -1.15 -27.83
CA THR A 4 -8.11 -0.55 -26.74
C THR A 4 -8.78 -0.83 -25.41
N LEU A 5 -8.01 -1.14 -24.38
CA LEU A 5 -8.47 -1.29 -23.01
C LEU A 5 -7.61 -0.42 -22.09
N ASN A 6 -8.21 0.05 -21.00
CA ASN A 6 -7.51 0.69 -19.90
C ASN A 6 -8.16 0.29 -18.57
N GLY A 7 -7.37 0.26 -17.50
CA GLY A 7 -7.82 -0.06 -16.15
C GLY A 7 -6.74 0.31 -15.13
N SER A 8 -7.15 0.88 -14.00
CA SER A 8 -6.22 1.21 -12.92
C SER A 8 -5.83 -0.05 -12.14
N GLY A 9 -4.57 -0.15 -11.73
CA GLY A 9 -4.07 -1.23 -10.87
C GLY A 9 -3.03 -0.76 -9.88
N LEU A 10 -3.23 0.33 -9.13
CA LEU A 10 -4.47 1.00 -8.69
C LEU A 10 -4.22 2.53 -8.66
N ALA A 11 -5.14 3.31 -8.11
CA ALA A 11 -4.84 4.71 -7.77
C ALA A 11 -3.99 4.78 -6.49
N VAL A 12 -2.69 5.05 -6.62
CA VAL A 12 -1.68 4.92 -5.54
C VAL A 12 -2.07 5.65 -4.26
N GLY A 13 -2.56 6.89 -4.35
CA GLY A 13 -3.00 7.65 -3.16
C GLY A 13 -4.16 7.00 -2.41
N ARG A 14 -5.10 6.36 -3.13
CA ARG A 14 -6.22 5.63 -2.50
C ARG A 14 -5.73 4.32 -1.88
N THR A 15 -4.77 3.64 -2.52
CA THR A 15 -4.13 2.46 -1.95
C THR A 15 -3.39 2.79 -0.66
N LEU A 16 -2.74 3.95 -0.58
CA LEU A 16 -2.10 4.41 0.67
C LEU A 16 -3.12 4.55 1.81
N VAL A 17 -4.28 5.19 1.57
CA VAL A 17 -5.35 5.31 2.58
C VAL A 17 -5.79 3.92 3.08
N ALA A 18 -6.02 2.98 2.16
CA ALA A 18 -6.39 1.62 2.52
C ALA A 18 -5.30 0.91 3.35
N VAL A 19 -4.02 1.09 3.00
CA VAL A 19 -2.90 0.53 3.78
C VAL A 19 -2.85 1.13 5.18
N LEU A 20 -2.99 2.44 5.33
CA LEU A 20 -2.98 3.09 6.65
C LEU A 20 -4.09 2.55 7.55
N GLU A 21 -5.32 2.44 7.06
CA GLU A 21 -6.45 1.98 7.85
C GLU A 21 -6.38 0.48 8.19
N ASN A 22 -6.03 -0.36 7.21
CA ASN A 22 -6.06 -1.82 7.39
C ASN A 22 -4.84 -2.37 8.14
N TYR A 23 -3.75 -1.63 8.20
CA TYR A 23 -2.52 -2.05 8.89
C TYR A 23 -2.23 -1.25 10.16
N GLN A 24 -3.16 -0.40 10.61
CA GLN A 24 -3.05 0.31 11.88
C GLN A 24 -3.03 -0.66 13.07
N GLN A 25 -2.11 -0.42 14.00
CA GLN A 25 -1.98 -1.14 15.26
C GLN A 25 -2.63 -0.36 16.41
N ALA A 26 -2.89 -1.05 17.53
CA ALA A 26 -3.55 -0.44 18.70
C ALA A 26 -2.77 0.74 19.31
N ASP A 27 -1.45 0.78 19.12
CA ASP A 27 -0.57 1.87 19.57
C ASP A 27 -0.42 3.00 18.53
N GLY A 28 -1.12 2.91 17.40
CA GLY A 28 -1.12 3.92 16.34
C GLY A 28 -0.04 3.73 15.27
N ARG A 29 0.88 2.76 15.43
CA ARG A 29 1.83 2.42 14.37
C ARG A 29 1.14 1.75 13.19
N ILE A 30 1.73 1.82 12.01
CA ILE A 30 1.25 1.14 10.81
C ILE A 30 2.20 -0.02 10.49
N GLN A 31 1.68 -1.24 10.47
CA GLN A 31 2.45 -2.39 10.01
C GLN A 31 2.71 -2.28 8.50
N VAL A 32 3.96 -2.46 8.07
CA VAL A 32 4.31 -2.44 6.65
C VAL A 32 3.92 -3.78 6.03
N PRO A 33 3.06 -3.80 4.98
CA PRO A 33 2.74 -5.02 4.24
C PRO A 33 4.01 -5.72 3.77
N GLU A 34 4.08 -7.05 3.91
CA GLU A 34 5.30 -7.82 3.62
C GLU A 34 5.88 -7.53 2.23
N VAL A 35 5.00 -7.39 1.23
CA VAL A 35 5.37 -7.08 -0.16
C VAL A 35 6.01 -5.70 -0.35
N LEU A 36 5.81 -4.77 0.58
CA LEU A 36 6.37 -3.41 0.53
C LEU A 36 7.72 -3.30 1.26
N ARG A 37 8.05 -4.22 2.18
CA ARG A 37 9.26 -4.15 3.00
C ARG A 37 10.58 -4.04 2.21
N PRO A 38 10.77 -4.75 1.07
CA PRO A 38 11.98 -4.60 0.25
C PRO A 38 12.19 -3.20 -0.31
N TYR A 39 11.10 -2.45 -0.51
CA TYR A 39 11.13 -1.07 -1.01
C TYR A 39 11.32 -0.04 0.12
N MET A 40 11.24 -0.48 1.37
CA MET A 40 11.34 0.37 2.57
C MET A 40 12.58 0.04 3.41
N GLY A 41 13.60 -0.59 2.83
CA GLY A 41 14.84 -0.94 3.54
C GLY A 41 14.65 -1.99 4.64
N GLY A 42 13.63 -2.87 4.50
CA GLY A 42 13.30 -3.88 5.51
C GLY A 42 12.46 -3.36 6.68
N LEU A 43 11.97 -2.11 6.61
CA LEU A 43 11.13 -1.53 7.66
C LEU A 43 9.85 -2.34 7.87
N GLU A 44 9.53 -2.64 9.14
CA GLU A 44 8.34 -3.41 9.51
C GLU A 44 7.18 -2.56 10.01
N TYR A 45 7.44 -1.36 10.54
CA TYR A 45 6.44 -0.44 11.07
C TYR A 45 6.76 1.02 10.73
N ILE A 46 5.72 1.83 10.56
CA ILE A 46 5.81 3.29 10.49
C ILE A 46 5.21 3.86 11.78
N GLY A 47 5.95 4.76 12.45
CA GLY A 47 5.58 5.37 13.73
C GLY A 47 6.30 4.76 14.93
#